data_AF-A0AAE4DFX3-F1
#
_entry.id   AF-A0AAE4DFX3-F1
#
_cell.length_a   1.000
_cell.length_b   1.000
_cell.length_c   1.000
_cell.angle_alpha   90.00
_cell.angle_beta   90.00
_cell.angle_gamma   90.00
#
_symmetry.space_group_name_H-M   'P 1'
#
loop_
_entity.id
_entity.type
_entity.pdbx_description
1 polymer ?
#
loop_
_entity_poly.entity_id
_entity_poly.type
_entity_poly.pdbx_seq_one_letter_code
_entity_poly.pdbx_strand_id
1 'polypeptide(L)'
;MKNISIIAVFALLLLSCNGQNHKKDSSKKNQSKKEQQVTAIDTAKIIQRGDSISMFTGKTLMGQLQAAMGRGGIEEAVKYCNVNAYPLTDSISNK
;
A
#
# COMPACT_ATOMS: atom_id res chain seq x y z
N MET A 1 31.30 -3.65 -21.72
CA MET A 1 31.14 -4.26 -20.36
C MET A 1 30.27 -3.45 -19.39
N LYS A 2 30.08 -2.13 -19.57
CA LYS A 2 29.26 -1.30 -18.66
C LYS A 2 27.75 -1.63 -18.70
N ASN A 3 27.28 -2.12 -19.84
CA ASN A 3 25.87 -2.40 -20.14
C ASN A 3 25.43 -3.76 -19.57
N ILE A 4 26.38 -4.71 -19.41
CA ILE A 4 26.13 -6.06 -18.89
C ILE A 4 25.80 -6.00 -17.39
N SER A 5 26.42 -5.08 -16.65
CA SER A 5 26.16 -4.91 -15.21
C SER A 5 24.74 -4.38 -14.95
N ILE A 6 24.22 -3.50 -15.80
CA ILE A 6 22.84 -2.98 -15.71
C ILE A 6 21.81 -4.10 -16.01
N ILE A 7 22.07 -4.93 -17.01
CA ILE A 7 21.20 -6.06 -17.38
C ILE A 7 21.14 -7.09 -16.25
N ALA A 8 22.25 -7.35 -15.56
CA ALA A 8 22.30 -8.29 -14.44
C ALA A 8 21.47 -7.81 -13.23
N VAL A 9 21.51 -6.50 -12.90
CA VAL A 9 20.71 -5.92 -11.82
C VAL A 9 19.21 -5.99 -12.15
N PHE A 10 18.84 -5.71 -13.40
CA PHE A 10 17.45 -5.80 -13.84
C PHE A 10 16.92 -7.23 -13.82
N ALA A 11 17.73 -8.21 -14.21
CA ALA A 11 17.38 -9.64 -14.14
C ALA A 11 17.19 -10.12 -12.69
N LEU A 12 18.00 -9.64 -11.74
CA LEU A 12 17.85 -9.97 -10.31
C LEU A 12 16.53 -9.42 -9.72
N LEU A 13 16.09 -8.24 -10.15
CA LEU A 13 14.83 -7.64 -9.69
C LEU A 13 13.59 -8.43 -10.16
N LEU A 14 13.65 -9.07 -11.33
CA LEU A 14 12.54 -9.87 -11.86
C LEU A 14 12.34 -11.21 -11.13
N LEU A 15 13.37 -11.75 -10.48
CA LEU A 15 13.30 -12.99 -9.69
C LEU A 15 12.64 -12.80 -8.31
N SER A 16 12.46 -11.55 -7.85
CA SER A 16 11.94 -11.25 -6.51
C SER A 16 10.41 -11.29 -6.40
N CYS A 17 9.68 -11.45 -7.51
CA CYS A 17 8.23 -11.64 -7.52
C CYS A 17 7.88 -13.09 -7.87
N ASN A 18 8.16 -14.03 -6.96
CA ASN A 18 7.57 -15.37 -7.01
C ASN A 18 6.55 -15.49 -5.86
N GLY A 19 5.31 -15.06 -6.14
CA GLY A 19 4.19 -15.14 -5.21
C GLY A 19 3.75 -16.59 -5.01
N GLN A 20 4.29 -17.24 -3.97
CA GLN A 20 3.76 -18.50 -3.45
C GLN A 20 2.32 -18.28 -2.99
N ASN A 21 1.37 -18.80 -3.77
CA ASN A 21 -0.03 -18.90 -3.42
C ASN A 21 -0.18 -19.89 -2.26
N HIS A 22 -0.12 -19.40 -1.03
CA HIS A 22 -0.40 -20.19 0.17
C HIS A 22 -1.91 -20.41 0.29
N LYS A 23 -2.41 -21.51 -0.27
CA LYS A 23 -3.69 -22.08 0.17
C LYS A 23 -3.50 -22.49 1.64
N LYS A 24 -4.15 -21.79 2.57
CA LYS A 24 -4.27 -22.25 3.95
C LYS A 24 -5.60 -22.97 4.10
N ASP A 25 -5.46 -24.26 4.38
CA ASP A 25 -6.51 -25.20 4.73
C ASP A 25 -7.39 -24.73 5.89
N SER A 26 -8.66 -25.03 5.71
CA SER A 26 -9.68 -25.36 6.70
C SER A 26 -9.15 -25.77 8.07
N SER A 27 -9.46 -25.00 9.11
CA SER A 27 -9.49 -25.50 10.48
C SER A 27 -10.84 -25.18 11.11
N LYS A 28 -11.64 -26.24 11.31
CA LYS A 28 -12.85 -26.23 12.14
C LYS A 28 -12.46 -25.86 13.58
N LYS A 29 -13.12 -24.84 14.15
CA LYS A 29 -13.37 -24.79 15.59
C LYS A 29 -14.79 -24.32 15.84
N ASN A 30 -15.56 -25.17 16.52
CA ASN A 30 -16.94 -24.96 16.89
C ASN A 30 -17.07 -23.99 18.09
N GLN A 31 -18.17 -23.22 18.04
CA GLN A 31 -19.00 -22.78 19.16
C GLN A 31 -18.62 -21.49 19.91
N SER A 32 -19.34 -20.40 19.61
CA SER A 32 -20.41 -19.93 20.49
C SER A 32 -21.30 -18.90 19.78
N LYS A 33 -22.61 -19.04 20.01
CA LYS A 33 -23.71 -18.35 19.36
C LYS A 33 -23.88 -16.95 19.98
N LYS A 34 -23.48 -15.90 19.26
CA LYS A 34 -24.07 -14.56 19.41
C LYS A 34 -24.64 -14.21 18.04
N GLU A 35 -25.95 -14.20 17.96
CA GLU A 35 -26.73 -13.85 16.79
C GLU A 35 -26.60 -12.33 16.56
N GLN A 36 -25.42 -11.91 16.14
CA GLN A 36 -25.25 -10.65 15.44
C GLN A 36 -25.58 -10.98 14.00
N GLN A 37 -26.63 -10.35 13.47
CA GLN A 37 -27.02 -10.46 12.08
C GLN A 37 -25.83 -9.95 11.24
N VAL A 38 -24.91 -10.86 10.90
CA VAL A 38 -23.79 -10.57 10.02
C VAL A 38 -24.42 -10.46 8.65
N THR A 39 -24.79 -9.24 8.26
CA THR A 39 -25.01 -8.90 6.86
C THR A 39 -23.83 -9.47 6.08
N ALA A 40 -24.10 -10.33 5.09
CA ALA A 40 -23.07 -10.96 4.27
C ALA A 40 -22.07 -9.87 3.83
N ILE A 41 -20.86 -9.92 4.39
CA ILE A 41 -19.84 -8.94 4.07
C ILE A 41 -19.39 -9.22 2.65
N ASP A 42 -19.62 -8.26 1.76
CA ASP A 42 -19.04 -8.28 0.42
C ASP A 42 -17.55 -7.96 0.53
N THR A 43 -16.78 -9.00 0.82
CA THR A 43 -15.32 -8.93 0.96
C THR A 43 -14.67 -8.35 -0.30
N ALA A 44 -15.19 -8.67 -1.49
CA ALA A 44 -14.65 -8.16 -2.75
C ALA A 44 -14.81 -6.64 -2.84
N LYS A 45 -15.99 -6.12 -2.48
CA LYS A 45 -16.23 -4.67 -2.43
C LYS A 45 -15.35 -3.96 -1.39
N ILE A 46 -15.11 -4.57 -0.23
CA ILE A 46 -14.23 -3.99 0.79
C ILE A 46 -12.78 -3.94 0.30
N ILE A 47 -12.27 -5.03 -0.30
CA ILE A 47 -10.92 -5.07 -0.87
C ILE A 47 -10.79 -4.01 -1.96
N GLN A 48 -11.74 -3.96 -2.91
CA GLN A 48 -11.72 -2.96 -3.99
C GLN A 48 -11.72 -1.52 -3.44
N ARG A 49 -12.47 -1.27 -2.36
CA ARG A 49 -12.49 0.04 -1.71
C ARG A 49 -11.15 0.36 -1.04
N GLY A 50 -10.55 -0.61 -0.35
CA GLY A 50 -9.22 -0.48 0.25
C GLY A 50 -8.13 -0.21 -0.77
N ASP A 51 -8.16 -0.91 -1.91
CA ASP A 51 -7.22 -0.70 -3.03
C ASP A 51 -7.36 0.72 -3.60
N SER A 52 -8.59 1.16 -3.84
CA SER A 52 -8.88 2.51 -4.33
C SER A 52 -8.35 3.59 -3.39
N ILE A 53 -8.55 3.43 -2.08
CA ILE A 53 -8.07 4.37 -1.07
C ILE A 53 -6.55 4.37 -1.04
N SER A 54 -5.92 3.20 -0.94
CA SER A 54 -4.47 3.06 -0.84
C SER A 54 -3.76 3.65 -2.06
N MET A 55 -4.28 3.40 -3.26
CA MET A 55 -3.75 3.96 -4.50
C MET A 55 -3.87 5.48 -4.55
N PHE A 56 -5.03 6.02 -4.14
CA PHE A 56 -5.24 7.47 -4.11
C PHE A 56 -4.33 8.17 -3.10
N THR A 57 -4.22 7.61 -1.88
CA THR A 57 -3.33 8.09 -0.83
C THR A 57 -1.88 8.10 -1.30
N GLY A 58 -1.41 6.96 -1.82
CA GLY A 58 -0.04 6.80 -2.29
C GLY A 58 0.30 7.79 -3.39
N LYS A 59 -0.58 7.94 -4.39
CA LYS A 59 -0.38 8.90 -5.49
C LYS A 59 -0.29 10.34 -4.99
N THR A 60 -1.18 10.73 -4.08
CA THR A 60 -1.21 12.09 -3.51
C THR A 60 0.04 12.37 -2.71
N LEU A 61 0.39 11.45 -1.79
CA LEU A 61 1.55 11.57 -0.91
C LEU A 61 2.84 11.68 -1.72
N MET A 62 3.03 10.79 -2.69
CA MET A 62 4.25 10.76 -3.52
C MET A 62 4.35 11.96 -4.45
N GLY A 63 3.24 12.42 -5.04
CA GLY A 63 3.24 13.60 -5.89
C GLY A 63 3.66 14.85 -5.13
N GLN A 64 3.16 15.03 -3.91
CA GLN A 64 3.53 16.17 -3.06
C GLN A 64 4.95 16.04 -2.51
N LEU A 65 5.41 14.84 -2.16
CA LEU A 65 6.81 14.59 -1.80
C LEU A 65 7.76 14.94 -2.95
N GLN A 66 7.45 14.50 -4.16
CA GLN A 66 8.24 14.81 -5.35
C GLN A 66 8.27 16.32 -5.62
N ALA A 67 7.14 17.02 -5.43
CA ALA A 67 7.09 18.47 -5.53
C ALA A 67 7.95 19.15 -4.45
N ALA A 68 7.95 18.65 -3.21
CA ALA A 68 8.81 19.14 -2.13
C ALA A 68 10.29 18.95 -2.46
N MET A 69 10.67 17.76 -2.94
CA MET A 69 12.01 17.47 -3.43
C MET A 69 12.42 18.41 -4.57
N GLY A 70 11.51 18.75 -5.48
CA GLY A 70 11.78 19.68 -6.58
C GLY A 70 12.04 21.12 -6.12
N ARG A 71 11.50 21.54 -4.98
CA ARG A 71 11.69 22.91 -4.44
C ARG A 71 12.97 23.08 -3.64
N GLY A 72 13.37 22.07 -2.86
CA GLY A 72 14.47 22.22 -1.90
C GLY A 72 15.23 20.93 -1.60
N GLY A 73 15.11 19.92 -2.47
CA GLY A 73 15.79 18.65 -2.32
C GLY A 73 15.40 17.91 -1.05
N ILE A 74 16.39 17.28 -0.41
CA ILE A 74 16.18 16.40 0.73
C ILE A 74 15.64 17.16 1.95
N GLU A 75 16.08 18.40 2.18
CA GLU A 75 15.67 19.18 3.34
C GLU A 75 14.16 19.45 3.33
N GLU A 76 13.64 19.85 2.17
CA GLU A 76 12.21 20.13 1.99
C GLU A 76 11.36 18.85 1.99
N ALA A 77 11.93 17.74 1.49
CA ALA A 77 11.31 16.42 1.57
C ALA A 77 11.12 15.96 3.02
N VAL A 78 12.13 16.12 3.87
CA VAL A 78 12.07 15.77 5.30
C VAL A 78 11.02 16.61 6.03
N LYS A 79 10.93 17.92 5.73
CA LYS A 79 9.88 18.78 6.27
C LYS A 79 8.49 18.32 5.85
N TYR A 80 8.31 17.98 4.59
CA TYR A 80 7.04 17.44 4.08
C TYR A 80 6.65 16.15 4.81
N CYS A 81 7.57 15.18 4.94
CA CYS A 81 7.32 13.92 5.64
C CYS A 81 6.99 14.11 7.12
N ASN A 82 7.65 15.05 7.80
CA ASN A 82 7.47 15.25 9.25
C ASN A 82 6.25 16.11 9.61
N VAL A 83 5.88 17.09 8.77
CA VAL A 83 4.86 18.09 9.12
C VAL A 83 3.52 17.83 8.41
N ASN A 84 3.54 17.28 7.19
CA ASN A 84 2.37 17.23 6.30
C ASN A 84 1.86 15.81 5.99
N ALA A 85 2.58 14.75 6.38
CA ALA A 85 2.13 13.38 6.17
C ALA A 85 0.91 13.01 7.04
N TYR A 86 0.87 13.48 8.29
CA TYR A 86 -0.21 13.15 9.23
C TYR A 86 -1.58 13.75 8.82
N PRO A 87 -1.66 15.03 8.39
CA PRO A 87 -2.92 15.61 7.87
C PRO A 87 -3.50 14.89 6.65
N LEU A 88 -2.66 14.29 5.79
CA LEU A 88 -3.12 13.56 4.60
C LEU A 88 -3.86 12.27 4.96
N THR A 89 -3.35 11.51 5.92
CA THR A 89 -4.03 10.30 6.41
C THR A 89 -5.34 10.64 7.10
N ASP A 90 -5.38 11.74 7.87
CA ASP A 90 -6.61 12.22 8.52
C ASP A 90 -7.66 12.67 7.51
N SER A 91 -7.28 13.40 6.45
CA SER A 91 -8.22 13.85 5.41
C SER A 91 -8.86 12.68 4.66
N ILE A 92 -8.16 11.56 4.53
CA ILE A 92 -8.64 10.38 3.81
C ILE A 92 -9.50 9.49 4.70
N SER A 93 -9.21 9.43 6.00
CA SER A 93 -10.04 8.71 6.96
C SER A 93 -11.46 9.28 7.09
N ASN A 94 -11.66 10.54 6.73
CA ASN A 94 -12.94 11.25 6.82
C ASN A 94 -13.79 11.21 5.53
N LYS A 95 -13.50 10.30 4.59
CA LYS A 95 -14.10 10.25 3.25
C LYS A 95 -14.76 8.91 2.91
#